data_AF-A0A1D1VYR1-F1
#
_entry.id   AF-A0A1D1VYR1-F1
#
_cell.length_a   1.000
_cell.length_b   1.000
_cell.length_c   1.000
_cell.angle_alpha   90.00
_cell.angle_beta   90.00
_cell.angle_gamma   90.00
#
_symmetry.space_group_name_H-M   'P 1'
#
loop_
_entity.id
_entity.type
_entity.pdbx_description
1 polymer ?
#
loop_
_entity_poly.entity_id
_entity_poly.type
_entity_poly.pdbx_seq_one_letter_code
_entity_poly.pdbx_strand_id
1 'polypeptide(L)'
;MASTTGRLQKVVSGFVDGNEEPLTAAYRETEEEAGLRRSDLVLHEDFKKTLNYFDPSKQKNKCVIYWLAKVASNEVTVKLSSEHRDFKWLELPEACALAGHSDMAELFQSAADFLKRKHESFPAK
;
A
#
# COMPACT_ATOMS: atom_id res chain seq x y z
N MET A 1 4.81 26.27 -19.38
CA MET A 1 3.72 26.74 -18.50
C MET A 1 2.97 25.51 -18.00
N ALA A 2 2.75 25.43 -16.68
CA ALA A 2 2.30 24.27 -15.89
C ALA A 2 3.29 23.08 -15.79
N SER A 3 4.27 23.26 -14.90
CA SER A 3 5.02 22.18 -14.27
C SER A 3 4.04 21.28 -13.50
N THR A 4 3.90 20.02 -13.88
CA THR A 4 3.22 19.02 -13.06
C THR A 4 4.26 18.02 -12.58
N THR A 5 5.04 18.43 -11.58
CA THR A 5 5.89 17.51 -10.80
C THR A 5 4.98 16.63 -9.95
N GLY A 6 4.34 15.63 -10.56
CA GLY A 6 3.55 14.64 -9.85
C GLY A 6 4.46 13.65 -9.13
N ARG A 7 4.75 13.88 -7.84
CA ARG A 7 5.22 12.81 -6.96
C ARG A 7 4.00 11.96 -6.59
N LEU A 8 3.98 10.71 -7.02
CA LEU A 8 2.96 9.73 -6.62
C LEU A 8 3.46 9.01 -5.36
N GLN A 9 2.70 9.14 -4.26
CA GLN A 9 3.12 8.76 -2.90
C GLN A 9 1.98 8.12 -2.09
N LYS A 10 1.05 7.37 -2.70
CA LYS A 10 -0.05 6.71 -1.98
C LYS A 10 0.00 5.20 -2.17
N VAL A 11 0.06 4.47 -1.05
CA VAL A 11 -0.24 3.04 -0.98
C VAL A 11 -1.76 2.89 -0.98
N VAL A 12 -2.26 1.86 -1.66
CA VAL A 12 -3.71 1.61 -1.76
C VAL A 12 -4.35 1.61 -0.38
N SER A 13 -5.36 2.45 -0.21
CA SER A 13 -6.10 2.60 1.04
C SER A 13 -7.40 3.37 0.80
N GLY A 14 -8.47 2.91 1.44
CA GLY A 14 -9.75 3.58 1.46
C GLY A 14 -10.54 3.33 2.73
N PHE A 15 -11.82 3.69 2.71
CA PHE A 15 -12.66 3.68 3.90
C PHE A 15 -13.27 2.30 4.13
N VAL A 16 -13.48 1.95 5.40
CA VAL A 16 -14.36 0.84 5.74
C VAL A 16 -15.80 1.27 5.48
N ASP A 17 -16.58 0.45 4.77
CA ASP A 17 -18.00 0.71 4.52
C ASP A 17 -18.89 -0.08 5.50
N GLY A 18 -19.92 0.58 6.03
CA GLY A 18 -20.87 -0.01 6.98
C GLY A 18 -20.21 -0.76 8.15
N ASN A 19 -20.46 -2.07 8.21
CA ASN A 19 -19.94 -2.98 9.24
C ASN A 19 -18.86 -3.95 8.68
N GLU A 20 -18.21 -3.57 7.59
CA GLU A 20 -17.16 -4.38 6.98
C GLU A 20 -15.94 -4.54 7.91
N GLU A 21 -15.33 -5.71 7.89
CA GLU A 21 -14.07 -5.93 8.61
C GLU A 21 -12.91 -5.19 7.90
N PRO A 22 -11.98 -4.54 8.63
CA PRO A 22 -10.92 -3.75 8.01
C PRO A 22 -10.07 -4.46 6.95
N LEU A 23 -9.85 -5.77 7.08
CA LEU A 23 -9.12 -6.55 6.07
C LEU A 23 -9.97 -6.78 4.81
N THR A 24 -11.29 -6.95 4.94
CA THR A 24 -12.19 -7.06 3.79
C THR A 24 -12.19 -5.74 3.02
N ALA A 25 -12.25 -4.61 3.72
CA ALA A 25 -12.11 -3.29 3.10
C ALA A 25 -10.77 -3.14 2.37
N ALA A 26 -9.66 -3.58 2.97
CA ALA A 26 -8.35 -3.54 2.32
C ALA A 26 -8.31 -4.34 1.00
N TYR A 27 -8.94 -5.52 0.95
CA TYR A 27 -9.06 -6.28 -0.30
C TYR A 27 -9.92 -5.57 -1.34
N ARG A 28 -11.10 -5.07 -0.94
CA ARG A 28 -12.01 -4.34 -1.82
C ARG A 28 -11.35 -3.11 -2.42
N GLU A 29 -10.72 -2.28 -1.59
CA GLU A 29 -9.99 -1.08 -2.02
C GLU A 29 -8.80 -1.43 -2.92
N THR A 30 -8.13 -2.57 -2.68
CA THR A 30 -7.05 -3.05 -3.55
C THR A 30 -7.56 -3.45 -4.95
N GLU A 31 -8.73 -4.08 -5.02
CA GLU A 31 -9.38 -4.38 -6.30
C GLU A 31 -9.89 -3.10 -6.98
N GLU A 32 -10.49 -2.17 -6.24
CA GLU A 32 -11.02 -0.92 -6.77
C GLU A 32 -9.91 0.02 -7.27
N GLU A 33 -8.85 0.25 -6.49
CA GLU A 33 -7.80 1.22 -6.80
C GLU A 33 -6.71 0.66 -7.72
N ALA A 34 -6.46 -0.66 -7.70
CA ALA A 34 -5.36 -1.29 -8.43
C ALA A 34 -5.75 -2.51 -9.30
N GLY A 35 -7.01 -2.95 -9.26
CA GLY A 35 -7.50 -4.06 -10.06
C GLY A 35 -6.99 -5.44 -9.62
N LEU A 36 -6.31 -5.52 -8.46
CA LEU A 36 -5.74 -6.76 -7.93
C LEU A 36 -6.75 -7.44 -7.00
N ARG A 37 -7.17 -8.64 -7.38
CA ARG A 37 -8.15 -9.42 -6.61
C ARG A 37 -7.49 -10.12 -5.45
N ARG A 38 -8.31 -10.56 -4.49
CA ARG A 38 -7.82 -11.43 -3.41
C ARG A 38 -7.11 -12.69 -3.91
N SER A 39 -7.51 -13.27 -5.03
CA SER A 39 -6.85 -14.43 -5.65
C SER A 39 -5.44 -14.13 -6.18
N ASP A 40 -5.15 -12.85 -6.45
CA ASP A 40 -3.87 -12.40 -6.98
C ASP A 40 -2.86 -12.10 -5.85
N LEU A 41 -3.31 -12.20 -4.59
CA LEU A 41 -2.59 -11.75 -3.41
C LEU A 41 -2.40 -12.89 -2.40
N VAL A 42 -1.17 -13.08 -1.96
CA VAL A 42 -0.80 -13.94 -0.84
C VAL A 42 -0.55 -13.05 0.37
N LEU A 43 -1.48 -13.05 1.31
CA LEU A 43 -1.42 -12.23 2.52
C LEU A 43 -0.40 -12.79 3.52
N HIS A 44 0.42 -11.94 4.10
CA HIS A 44 1.17 -12.26 5.30
C HIS A 44 0.33 -11.91 6.54
N GLU A 45 -0.45 -12.87 7.03
CA GLU A 45 -1.38 -12.67 8.16
C GLU A 45 -0.69 -12.14 9.44
N ASP A 46 0.59 -12.49 9.64
CA ASP A 46 1.40 -12.04 10.78
C ASP A 46 1.87 -10.58 10.67
N PHE A 47 1.66 -9.93 9.51
CA PHE A 47 2.08 -8.54 9.30
C PHE A 47 0.87 -7.61 9.22
N LYS A 48 0.74 -6.76 10.24
CA LYS A 48 -0.25 -5.69 10.31
C LYS A 48 0.39 -4.46 10.96
N LYS A 49 0.18 -3.28 10.37
CA LYS A 49 0.66 -2.01 10.91
C LYS A 49 -0.45 -0.97 10.88
N THR A 50 -0.64 -0.28 11.98
CA THR A 50 -1.60 0.82 12.09
C THR A 50 -0.86 2.14 12.12
N LEU A 51 -1.19 3.04 11.20
CA LEU A 51 -0.75 4.43 11.23
C LEU A 51 -1.90 5.31 11.71
N ASN A 52 -1.62 6.13 12.72
CA ASN A 52 -2.56 7.11 13.25
C ASN A 52 -1.99 8.50 13.03
N TYR A 53 -2.70 9.35 12.31
CA TYR A 53 -2.27 10.72 12.03
C TYR A 53 -3.47 11.65 11.97
N PHE A 54 -3.22 12.94 12.23
CA PHE A 54 -4.23 13.96 12.12
C PHE A 54 -4.32 14.45 10.67
N ASP A 55 -5.53 14.43 10.08
CA ASP A 55 -5.79 15.07 8.80
C ASP A 55 -6.22 16.53 9.05
N PRO A 56 -5.33 17.51 8.82
CA PRO A 56 -5.64 18.92 9.07
C PRO A 56 -6.70 19.47 8.11
N SER A 57 -6.84 18.88 6.91
CA SER A 57 -7.85 19.32 5.94
C SER A 57 -9.27 18.98 6.39
N LYS A 58 -9.42 17.85 7.11
CA LYS A 58 -10.71 17.38 7.64
C LYS A 58 -10.88 17.65 9.13
N GLN A 59 -9.86 18.21 9.80
CA GLN A 59 -9.81 18.43 11.26
C GLN A 59 -10.17 17.17 12.06
N LYS A 60 -9.65 16.01 11.62
CA LYS A 60 -10.01 14.70 12.18
C LYS A 60 -8.80 13.79 12.27
N ASN A 61 -8.76 12.97 13.31
CA ASN A 61 -7.82 11.85 13.38
C ASN A 61 -8.20 10.79 12.37
N LYS A 62 -7.20 10.26 11.66
CA LYS A 62 -7.30 9.11 10.78
C LYS A 62 -6.52 7.95 11.38
N CYS A 63 -7.09 6.76 11.25
CA CYS A 63 -6.48 5.49 11.56
C CYS A 63 -6.50 4.69 10.25
N VAL A 64 -5.33 4.28 9.77
CA VAL A 64 -5.19 3.42 8.59
C VAL A 64 -4.46 2.17 9.00
N ILE A 65 -5.01 1.01 8.65
CA ILE A 65 -4.39 -0.27 8.92
C ILE A 65 -3.89 -0.84 7.59
N TYR A 66 -2.62 -1.19 7.55
CA TYR A 66 -1.95 -1.81 6.42
C TYR A 66 -1.63 -3.26 6.73
N TRP A 67 -1.83 -4.09 5.73
CA TRP A 67 -1.35 -5.46 5.67
C TRP A 67 -0.30 -5.58 4.57
N LEU A 68 0.55 -6.60 4.69
CA LEU A 68 1.52 -6.94 3.66
C LEU A 68 1.00 -8.13 2.86
N ALA A 69 0.98 -7.99 1.54
CA ALA A 69 0.67 -9.07 0.64
C ALA A 69 1.72 -9.15 -0.46
N LYS A 70 2.04 -10.37 -0.87
CA LYS A 70 2.81 -10.66 -2.07
C LYS A 70 1.85 -10.88 -3.22
N VAL A 71 2.20 -10.34 -4.39
CA VAL A 71 1.49 -10.68 -5.62
C VAL A 71 1.84 -12.12 -6.04
N ALA A 72 0.83 -12.93 -6.32
CA ALA A 72 1.00 -14.37 -6.58
C ALA A 72 1.71 -14.69 -7.91
N SER A 73 1.62 -13.79 -8.90
CA SER A 73 2.20 -13.98 -10.24
C SER A 73 2.79 -12.67 -10.78
N ASN A 74 3.87 -12.75 -11.56
CA ASN A 74 4.45 -11.61 -12.26
C ASN A 74 3.60 -11.14 -13.47
N GLU A 75 2.57 -11.91 -13.84
CA GLU A 75 1.69 -11.61 -14.97
C GLU A 75 0.46 -10.75 -14.58
N VAL A 76 0.29 -10.41 -13.31
CA VAL A 76 -0.82 -9.55 -12.91
C VAL A 76 -0.74 -8.20 -13.61
N THR A 77 -1.91 -7.72 -14.01
CA THR A 77 -2.04 -6.39 -14.62
C THR A 77 -2.66 -5.45 -13.60
N VAL A 78 -1.90 -4.43 -13.19
CA VAL A 78 -2.43 -3.33 -12.38
C VAL A 78 -3.36 -2.48 -13.23
N LYS A 79 -4.58 -2.24 -12.74
CA LYS A 79 -5.57 -1.37 -13.37
C LYS A 79 -5.96 -0.28 -12.38
N LEU A 80 -5.53 0.94 -12.67
CA LEU A 80 -5.78 2.06 -11.78
C LEU A 80 -7.21 2.58 -11.92
N SER A 81 -7.81 2.94 -10.79
CA SER A 81 -9.04 3.74 -10.78
C SER A 81 -8.76 5.18 -11.25
N SER A 82 -9.81 5.96 -11.52
CA SER A 82 -9.68 7.38 -11.87
C SER A 82 -9.02 8.23 -10.78
N GLU A 83 -8.93 7.74 -9.54
CA GLU A 83 -8.27 8.43 -8.43
C GLU A 83 -6.74 8.40 -8.55
N HIS A 84 -6.19 7.41 -9.27
CA HIS A 84 -4.76 7.22 -9.43
C HIS A 84 -4.35 7.42 -10.88
N ARG A 85 -3.21 8.11 -11.09
CA ARG A 85 -2.73 8.46 -12.44
C ARG A 85 -1.61 7.58 -12.96
N ASP A 86 -0.85 6.96 -12.06
CA ASP A 86 0.34 6.16 -12.38
C ASP A 86 0.69 5.24 -11.20
N PHE A 87 1.48 4.21 -11.45
CA PHE A 87 1.97 3.26 -10.43
C PHE A 87 3.40 2.83 -10.73
N LYS A 88 4.13 2.43 -9.68
CA LYS A 88 5.51 1.95 -9.83
C LYS A 88 5.79 0.79 -8.88
N TRP A 89 6.44 -0.24 -9.41
CA TRP A 89 7.11 -1.26 -8.61
C TRP A 89 8.53 -0.79 -8.28
N LEU A 90 8.76 -0.49 -7.00
CA LEU A 90 9.98 0.11 -6.50
C LEU A 90 10.70 -0.84 -5.55
N GLU A 91 12.03 -0.75 -5.53
CA GLU A 91 12.80 -1.34 -4.45
C GLU A 91 12.64 -0.49 -3.17
N LEU A 92 12.99 -1.09 -2.02
CA LEU A 92 12.80 -0.47 -0.71
C LEU A 92 13.42 0.94 -0.59
N PRO A 93 14.68 1.21 -1.02
CA PRO A 93 15.28 2.53 -0.87
C PRO A 93 14.49 3.62 -1.60
N GLU A 94 14.06 3.36 -2.83
CA GLU A 94 13.27 4.29 -3.64
C GLU A 94 11.86 4.47 -3.06
N ALA A 95 11.23 3.39 -2.57
CA ALA A 95 9.92 3.47 -1.93
C ALA A 95 9.98 4.35 -0.67
N CYS A 96 10.99 4.17 0.19
CA CYS A 96 11.21 5.01 1.37
C CYS A 96 11.47 6.48 0.99
N ALA A 97 12.28 6.73 -0.04
CA ALA A 97 12.55 8.09 -0.52
C ALA A 97 11.29 8.78 -1.07
N LEU A 98 10.35 8.01 -1.64
CA LEU A 98 9.08 8.49 -2.19
C LEU A 98 7.93 8.48 -1.18
N ALA A 99 8.09 7.92 0.02
CA ALA A 99 7.02 7.74 1.00
C ALA A 99 6.33 9.04 1.45
N GLY A 100 7.01 10.19 1.32
CA GLY A 100 6.45 11.52 1.65
C GLY A 100 6.37 11.83 3.15
N HIS A 101 6.23 10.81 3.98
CA HIS A 101 6.17 10.89 5.45
C HIS A 101 7.05 9.81 6.10
N SER A 102 7.61 10.11 7.28
CA SER A 102 8.53 9.21 7.98
C SER A 102 7.87 7.93 8.46
N ASP A 103 6.62 8.01 8.91
CA ASP A 103 5.82 6.87 9.36
C ASP A 103 5.55 5.86 8.23
N MET A 104 5.33 6.35 7.01
CA MET A 104 5.19 5.50 5.82
C MET A 104 6.52 4.84 5.44
N ALA A 105 7.64 5.57 5.52
CA ALA A 105 8.96 4.98 5.29
C ALA A 105 9.30 3.91 6.35
N GLU A 106 8.96 4.15 7.61
CA GLU A 106 9.11 3.18 8.71
C GLU A 106 8.22 1.94 8.51
N LEU A 107 7.03 2.10 7.94
CA LEU A 107 6.16 1.00 7.56
C LEU A 107 6.82 0.12 6.49
N PHE A 108 7.37 0.72 5.43
CA PHE A 108 8.10 -0.02 4.39
C PHE A 108 9.32 -0.74 4.94
N GLN A 109 10.10 -0.08 5.80
CA GLN A 109 11.24 -0.70 6.45
C GLN A 109 10.82 -1.88 7.33
N SER A 110 9.74 -1.72 8.11
CA SER A 110 9.18 -2.78 8.95
C SER A 110 8.74 -3.99 8.13
N ALA A 111 8.11 -3.76 6.97
CA ALA A 111 7.69 -4.82 6.04
C ALA A 111 8.90 -5.56 5.46
N ALA A 112 9.92 -4.83 5.01
CA ALA A 112 11.14 -5.43 4.50
C ALA A 112 11.88 -6.27 5.55
N ASP A 113 11.96 -5.77 6.79
CA ASP A 113 12.60 -6.52 7.88
C ASP A 113 11.79 -7.76 8.27
N PHE A 114 10.46 -7.70 8.17
CA PHE A 114 9.60 -8.87 8.35
C PHE A 114 9.89 -9.95 7.30
N LEU A 115 9.97 -9.58 6.02
CA LEU A 115 10.26 -10.53 4.93
C LEU A 115 11.66 -11.15 5.06
N LYS A 116 12.67 -10.34 5.40
CA LYS A 116 14.04 -10.83 5.68
C LYS A 116 14.05 -11.89 6.77
N ARG A 117 13.30 -11.69 7.87
CA ARG A 117 13.20 -12.67 8.97
C ARG A 117 12.48 -13.95 8.57
N LYS A 118 11.54 -13.90 7.62
CA LYS A 118 10.86 -15.08 7.07
C LYS A 118 11.73 -15.82 6.02
N HIS A 119 12.96 -15.37 5.76
CA HIS A 119 13.84 -15.87 4.71
C HIS A 119 13.25 -15.81 3.31
N GLU A 120 12.30 -14.90 3.08
CA GLU A 120 11.79 -14.66 1.74
C GLU A 120 12.70 -13.67 1.02
N SER A 121 13.36 -14.13 -0.04
CA SER A 121 14.07 -13.27 -0.98
C SER A 121 13.10 -12.71 -2.01
N PHE A 122 13.18 -11.41 -2.28
CA PHE A 122 12.56 -10.84 -3.47
C PHE A 122 13.23 -11.44 -4.72
N PRO A 123 12.47 -11.87 -5.74
CA PRO A 123 13.08 -12.18 -7.03
C PRO A 123 13.73 -10.91 -7.56
N ALA A 124 15.03 -10.99 -7.87
CA ALA A 124 15.69 -9.94 -8.64
C ALA A 124 14.99 -9.83 -10.01
N LYS A 125 14.77 -8.59 -10.46
CA LYS A 125 14.18 -8.29 -11.77
C LYS A 125 14.97 -8.93 -12.91
#